data_AF-A0A961MFX1-F1
#
_entry.id   AF-A0A961MFX1-F1
#
_cell.length_a   1.000
_cell.length_b   1.000
_cell.length_c   1.000
_cell.angle_alpha   90.00
_cell.angle_beta   90.00
_cell.angle_gamma   90.00
#
_symmetry.space_group_name_H-M   'P 1'
#
loop_
_entity.id
_entity.type
_entity.pdbx_description
1 polymer ?
#
loop_
_entity_poly.entity_id
_entity_poly.type
_entity_poly.pdbx_seq_one_letter_code
_entity_poly.pdbx_strand_id
1 'polypeptide(L)'
;MQDWKTAFRSFYYANAAPPDDIVLVPARTALLVIDIQNTYLEPKEDDAETKRWGPFFKRMNDTVIPNTVRLVDWARDRGIEVIFARIACLT
;
A
#
# COMPACT_ATOMS: atom_id res chain seq x y z
N MET A 1 9.93 -23.43 -1.53
CA MET A 1 9.09 -22.34 -0.97
C MET A 1 9.67 -21.04 -1.49
N GLN A 2 8.89 -20.18 -2.15
CA GLN A 2 9.43 -18.89 -2.63
C GLN A 2 9.62 -17.95 -1.44
N ASP A 3 10.77 -17.28 -1.36
CA ASP A 3 11.04 -16.24 -0.38
C ASP A 3 10.48 -14.89 -0.85
N TRP A 4 10.47 -13.88 0.02
CA TRP A 4 10.00 -12.54 -0.33
C TRP A 4 10.84 -11.90 -1.46
N LYS A 5 12.10 -12.30 -1.62
CA LYS A 5 13.03 -11.77 -2.64
C LYS A 5 12.66 -12.20 -4.06
N THR A 6 11.86 -13.25 -4.21
CA THR A 6 11.49 -13.83 -5.49
C THR A 6 9.98 -13.89 -5.72
N ALA A 7 9.16 -13.90 -4.66
CA ALA A 7 7.70 -14.05 -4.73
C ALA A 7 6.97 -13.03 -5.61
N PHE A 8 7.52 -11.82 -5.77
CA PHE A 8 6.93 -10.74 -6.58
C PHE A 8 7.92 -10.13 -7.59
N ARG A 9 8.89 -10.92 -8.04
CA ARG A 9 9.92 -10.46 -8.98
C ARG A 9 9.37 -10.39 -10.40
N SER A 10 9.46 -9.22 -11.03
CA SER A 10 9.19 -9.07 -12.47
C SER A 10 10.18 -9.91 -13.29
N PHE A 11 9.71 -10.49 -14.40
CA PHE A 11 10.56 -11.25 -15.33
C PHE A 11 11.77 -10.45 -15.84
N TYR A 12 11.64 -9.11 -15.87
CA TYR A 12 12.73 -8.21 -16.22
C TYR A 12 13.99 -8.40 -15.34
N TYR A 13 13.81 -8.82 -14.08
CA TYR A 13 14.89 -9.05 -13.13
C TYR A 13 15.20 -10.55 -12.92
N ALA A 14 14.73 -11.45 -13.81
CA ALA A 14 14.83 -12.89 -13.61
C ALA A 14 16.28 -13.38 -13.38
N ASN A 15 17.25 -12.79 -14.07
CA ASN A 15 18.67 -13.15 -13.99
C ASN A 15 19.49 -12.25 -13.05
N ALA A 16 18.85 -11.28 -12.39
CA ALA A 16 19.53 -10.43 -11.43
C ALA A 16 19.78 -11.21 -10.13
N ALA A 17 20.91 -10.91 -9.47
CA ALA A 17 21.18 -11.42 -8.14
C ALA A 17 20.02 -11.02 -7.19
N PRO A 18 19.64 -11.89 -6.23
CA PRO A 18 18.68 -11.50 -5.21
C PRO A 18 19.15 -10.26 -4.44
N PRO A 19 18.24 -9.37 -4.05
CA PRO A 19 18.61 -8.23 -3.22
C PRO A 19 19.10 -8.71 -1.85
N ASP A 20 19.89 -7.86 -1.20
CA ASP A 20 20.27 -8.03 0.19
C ASP A 20 19.06 -8.01 1.12
N ASP A 21 19.24 -8.45 2.37
CA ASP A 21 18.18 -8.37 3.37
C ASP A 21 17.89 -6.91 3.76
N ILE A 22 16.61 -6.59 3.88
CA ILE A 22 16.18 -5.25 4.27
C ILE A 22 16.46 -5.06 5.76
N VAL A 23 17.24 -4.02 6.09
CA VAL A 23 17.46 -3.56 7.46
C VAL A 23 16.74 -2.23 7.66
N LEU A 24 15.71 -2.21 8.52
CA LEU A 24 14.95 -1.00 8.85
C LEU A 24 15.40 -0.48 10.22
N VAL A 25 16.19 0.60 10.24
CA VAL A 25 16.56 1.30 11.47
C VAL A 25 15.46 2.30 11.81
N PRO A 26 14.73 2.17 12.94
CA PRO A 26 13.54 3.00 13.20
C PRO A 26 13.80 4.50 13.12
N ALA A 27 14.90 4.97 13.70
CA ALA A 27 15.30 6.38 13.69
C ALA A 27 15.71 6.93 12.30
N ARG A 28 15.77 6.09 11.27
CA ARG A 28 16.13 6.45 9.89
C ARG A 28 15.10 5.93 8.87
N THR A 29 13.93 5.52 9.35
CA THR A 29 12.87 4.92 8.54
C THR A 29 11.57 5.64 8.80
N ALA A 30 10.79 5.86 7.75
CA ALA A 30 9.41 6.32 7.85
C ALA A 30 8.48 5.43 7.02
N LEU A 31 7.27 5.23 7.50
CA LEU A 31 6.16 4.65 6.75
C LEU A 31 5.33 5.78 6.13
N LEU A 32 5.32 5.85 4.80
CA LEU A 32 4.47 6.78 4.06
C LEU A 32 3.23 6.04 3.51
N VAL A 33 2.05 6.42 3.98
CA VAL A 33 0.76 5.96 3.46
C VAL A 33 0.24 7.01 2.49
N ILE A 34 0.05 6.62 1.23
CA ILE A 34 -0.30 7.53 0.13
C ILE A 34 -1.77 7.34 -0.25
N ASP A 35 -2.55 8.41 -0.19
CA ASP A 35 -3.84 8.59 -0.88
C ASP A 35 -4.90 7.51 -0.61
N ILE A 36 -4.88 6.89 0.58
CA ILE A 36 -6.01 6.09 1.07
C ILE A 36 -7.08 7.07 1.59
N GLN A 37 -7.86 7.60 0.66
CA GLN A 37 -8.88 8.65 0.91
C GLN A 37 -10.28 8.17 0.50
N ASN A 38 -11.30 8.61 1.24
CA ASN A 38 -12.71 8.25 0.97
C ASN A 38 -13.17 8.62 -0.44
N THR A 39 -12.68 9.72 -1.01
CA THR A 39 -13.03 10.17 -2.37
C THR A 39 -12.81 9.10 -3.45
N TYR A 40 -11.85 8.18 -3.24
CA TYR A 40 -11.60 7.08 -4.16
C TYR A 40 -12.54 5.88 -3.97
N LEU A 41 -13.20 5.79 -2.82
CA LEU A 41 -14.08 4.69 -2.42
C LEU A 41 -15.57 5.07 -2.49
N GLU A 42 -15.86 6.35 -2.73
CA GLU A 42 -17.22 6.83 -2.94
C GLU A 42 -17.82 6.24 -4.24
N PRO A 43 -19.13 5.89 -4.21
CA PRO A 43 -19.87 5.51 -5.41
C PRO A 43 -19.72 6.55 -6.51
N LYS A 44 -19.73 6.10 -7.77
CA LYS A 44 -19.74 6.98 -8.93
C LYS A 44 -21.18 7.36 -9.27
N GLU A 45 -21.34 8.47 -9.97
CA GLU A 45 -22.66 8.96 -10.37
C GLU A 45 -23.38 7.97 -11.29
N ASP A 46 -22.63 7.25 -12.12
CA ASP A 46 -23.14 6.16 -12.97
C ASP A 46 -22.98 4.79 -12.30
N ASP A 47 -24.06 4.01 -12.29
CA ASP A 47 -24.10 2.64 -11.79
C ASP A 47 -23.19 1.70 -12.59
N ALA A 48 -23.09 1.90 -13.91
CA ALA A 48 -22.21 1.06 -14.73
C ALA A 48 -20.74 1.36 -14.41
N GLU A 49 -20.38 2.62 -14.24
CA GLU A 49 -19.06 3.03 -13.75
C GLU A 49 -18.78 2.50 -12.33
N THR A 50 -19.72 2.64 -11.39
CA THR A 50 -19.57 2.11 -10.03
C THR A 50 -19.30 0.61 -10.03
N LYS A 51 -20.04 -0.17 -10.83
CA LYS A 51 -19.83 -1.61 -10.99
C LYS A 51 -18.45 -1.93 -11.58
N ARG A 52 -17.98 -1.13 -12.54
CA ARG A 52 -16.64 -1.28 -13.13
C ARG A 52 -15.53 -1.12 -12.07
N TRP A 53 -15.71 -0.25 -11.08
CA TRP A 53 -14.80 -0.08 -9.95
C TRP A 53 -14.98 -1.11 -8.83
N GLY A 54 -15.98 -1.98 -8.88
CA GLY A 54 -16.28 -3.00 -7.87
C GLY A 54 -15.07 -3.84 -7.43
N PRO A 55 -14.24 -4.38 -8.35
CA PRO A 55 -13.04 -5.13 -7.97
C PRO A 55 -12.02 -4.30 -7.18
N PHE A 56 -11.88 -3.01 -7.51
CA PHE A 56 -11.02 -2.09 -6.78
C PHE A 56 -11.56 -1.84 -5.37
N PHE A 57 -12.85 -1.51 -5.22
CA PHE A 57 -13.47 -1.32 -3.90
C PHE A 57 -13.34 -2.56 -3.02
N LYS A 58 -13.58 -3.75 -3.58
CA LYS A 58 -13.40 -5.01 -2.87
C LYS A 58 -11.96 -5.18 -2.40
N ARG A 59 -10.97 -4.97 -3.28
CA ARG A 59 -9.55 -5.10 -2.92
C ARG A 59 -9.14 -4.09 -1.85
N MET A 60 -9.63 -2.86 -1.92
CA MET A 60 -9.33 -1.82 -0.94
C MET A 60 -9.84 -2.20 0.45
N ASN A 61 -11.11 -2.61 0.54
CA ASN A 61 -11.75 -2.95 1.81
C ASN A 61 -11.25 -4.27 2.41
N ASP A 62 -11.04 -5.30 1.58
CA ASP A 62 -10.74 -6.64 2.09
C ASP A 62 -9.25 -6.91 2.26
N THR A 63 -8.39 -6.14 1.58
CA THR A 63 -6.95 -6.40 1.54
C THR A 63 -6.13 -5.18 1.88
N VAL A 64 -6.27 -4.08 1.14
CA VAL A 64 -5.33 -2.95 1.27
C VAL A 64 -5.50 -2.25 2.63
N ILE A 65 -6.69 -1.76 2.95
CA ILE A 65 -6.93 -0.98 4.18
C ILE A 65 -6.61 -1.82 5.43
N PRO A 66 -7.08 -3.07 5.58
CA PRO A 66 -6.75 -3.88 6.77
C PRO A 66 -5.24 -4.15 6.90
N ASN A 67 -4.54 -4.40 5.78
CA ASN A 67 -3.08 -4.56 5.81
C ASN A 67 -2.36 -3.27 6.18
N THR A 68 -2.81 -2.13 5.66
CA THR A 68 -2.22 -0.83 5.98
C THR A 68 -2.41 -0.49 7.46
N VAL A 69 -3.58 -0.78 8.04
CA VAL A 69 -3.79 -0.64 9.50
C VAL A 69 -2.76 -1.46 10.26
N ARG A 70 -2.61 -2.76 9.95
CA ARG A 70 -1.59 -3.63 10.59
C ARG A 70 -0.17 -3.09 10.43
N LEU A 71 0.17 -2.53 9.27
CA LEU A 71 1.49 -1.97 9.00
C LEU A 71 1.73 -0.66 9.78
N VAL A 72 0.71 0.18 9.88
CA VAL A 72 0.74 1.42 10.66
C VAL A 72 0.91 1.12 12.15
N ASP A 73 0.16 0.16 12.68
CA ASP A 73 0.26 -0.26 14.08
C ASP A 73 1.66 -0.83 14.37
N TRP A 74 2.14 -1.72 13.50
CA TRP A 74 3.50 -2.27 13.57
C TRP A 74 4.59 -1.19 13.57
N ALA A 75 4.43 -0.14 12.77
CA ALA A 75 5.37 0.96 12.65
C ALA A 75 5.37 1.82 13.93
N ARG A 76 4.18 2.17 14.43
CA ARG A 76 4.00 2.92 15.68
C ARG A 76 4.59 2.18 16.87
N ASP A 77 4.33 0.88 16.99
CA ASP A 77 4.86 0.04 18.06
C ASP A 77 6.40 -0.03 18.05
N ARG A 78 7.02 0.15 16.88
CA ARG A 78 8.48 0.17 16.70
C ARG A 78 9.11 1.56 16.78
N GLY A 79 8.31 2.60 17.02
CA GLY A 79 8.79 3.98 17.00
C GLY A 79 9.26 4.45 15.61
N ILE A 80 8.72 3.86 14.54
CA ILE A 80 8.93 4.31 13.16
C ILE A 80 7.96 5.47 12.89
N GLU A 81 8.46 6.53 12.25
CA GLU A 81 7.64 7.67 11.86
C GLU A 81 6.55 7.24 10.86
N VAL A 82 5.30 7.68 11.08
CA VAL A 82 4.18 7.37 10.18
C VAL A 82 3.63 8.67 9.59
N ILE A 83 3.64 8.76 8.26
CA ILE A 83 3.23 9.93 7.49
C ILE A 83 2.04 9.53 6.60
N PHE A 84 1.04 10.39 6.53
CA PHE A 84 -0.10 10.23 5.63
C PHE A 84 -0.08 11.35 4.59
N ALA A 85 0.07 10.98 3.32
CA ALA A 85 -0.12 11.88 2.21
C ALA A 85 -1.57 11.87 1.75
N ARG A 86 -2.06 13.04 1.34
CA ARG A 86 -3.32 13.19 0.63
C ARG A 86 -3.09 14.04 -0.60
N ILE A 87 -3.67 13.65 -1.71
CA ILE A 87 -3.85 14.56 -2.83
C ILE A 87 -5.03 15.50 -2.53
N ALA A 88 -4.83 16.77 -2.84
CA ALA A 88 -5.86 17.79 -2.78
C ALA A 88 -5.51 18.89 -3.79
N CYS A 89 -6.50 19.34 -4.55
CA CYS A 89 -6.41 20.58 -5.31
C CYS A 89 -7.21 21.64 -4.55
N LEU A 90 -6.56 22.75 -4.20
CA LEU A 90 -7.25 23.95 -3.74
C LEU A 90 -7.80 24.65 -4.99
N THR A 91 -9.12 24.77 -5.06
CA THR A 91 -9.81 25.64 -6.04
C THR A 91 -9.78 27.08 -5.54
#